data_AF-A0A953FDL8-F1
#
_entry.id   AF-A0A953FDL8-F1
#
_cell.length_a   1.000
_cell.length_b   1.000
_cell.length_c   1.000
_cell.angle_alpha   90.00
_cell.angle_beta   90.00
_cell.angle_gamma   90.00
#
_symmetry.space_group_name_H-M   'P 1'
#
loop_
_entity.id
_entity.type
_entity.pdbx_description
1 polymer ?
#
loop_
_entity_poly.entity_id
_entity_poly.type
_entity_poly.pdbx_seq_one_letter_code
_entity_poly.pdbx_strand_id
1 'polypeptide(L)'
;KIRTECMVAHVRAASVGEVSESNCHPFQYRNLLMAHNGGIEQFPLVKRKLREPLSDELYNWIKGQTDSEHIFAYLLHTLFTRHQTISPEAVADAFEHTFRHIKELLKVSGISDAAYLNMVFTNGLFIVATRYCSDPKEEPLTLYHSEGSRYVVEDGVTRLEAPEDDDHAVLVVSEKLTDGKQWSLIPSNHMVIVEQSLNVRIRPIHD
;
A
#
# COMPACT_ATOMS: atom_id res chain seq x y z
N LYS A 1 -5.59 -24.91 -9.14
CA LYS A 1 -5.57 -24.21 -7.83
C LYS A 1 -4.23 -23.48 -7.72
N ILE A 2 -4.22 -22.25 -7.23
CA ILE A 2 -2.99 -21.48 -6.97
C ILE A 2 -2.61 -21.72 -5.50
N ARG A 3 -1.31 -21.92 -5.23
CA ARG A 3 -0.74 -21.99 -3.87
C ARG A 3 0.40 -20.98 -3.81
N THR A 4 0.35 -20.05 -2.87
CA THR A 4 1.36 -19.01 -2.65
C THR A 4 1.44 -18.67 -1.17
N GLU A 5 2.59 -18.19 -0.72
CA GLU A 5 2.81 -17.69 0.64
C GLU A 5 2.44 -16.21 0.79
N CYS A 6 2.39 -15.47 -0.34
CA CYS A 6 1.98 -14.07 -0.38
C CYS A 6 1.13 -13.79 -1.62
N MET A 7 0.01 -13.11 -1.45
CA MET A 7 -0.90 -12.72 -2.52
C MET A 7 -1.32 -11.27 -2.34
N VAL A 8 -1.25 -10.49 -3.43
CA VAL A 8 -1.83 -9.15 -3.51
C VAL A 8 -2.85 -9.15 -4.63
N ALA A 9 -4.07 -8.71 -4.31
CA ALA A 9 -5.14 -8.54 -5.28
C ALA A 9 -5.77 -7.16 -5.10
N HIS A 10 -6.06 -6.47 -6.20
CA HIS A 10 -6.65 -5.16 -6.17
C HIS A 10 -7.70 -5.03 -7.27
N VAL A 11 -8.96 -4.85 -6.87
CA VAL A 11 -10.05 -4.57 -7.82
C VAL A 11 -10.14 -3.06 -7.97
N ARG A 12 -9.93 -2.57 -9.19
CA ARG A 12 -9.92 -1.14 -9.49
C ARG A 12 -11.26 -0.68 -10.06
N ALA A 13 -11.88 0.32 -9.44
CA ALA A 13 -12.84 1.18 -10.09
C ALA A 13 -12.06 2.31 -10.79
N ALA A 14 -12.07 2.36 -12.13
CA ALA A 14 -11.22 3.29 -12.88
C ALA A 14 -11.75 4.74 -12.78
N SER A 15 -11.19 5.52 -11.85
CA SER A 15 -11.51 6.94 -11.66
C SER A 15 -10.63 7.90 -12.49
N VAL A 16 -9.38 7.51 -12.80
CA VAL A 16 -8.38 8.36 -13.50
C VAL A 16 -7.57 7.55 -14.51
N GLY A 17 -7.41 8.05 -15.74
CA GLY A 17 -6.64 7.39 -16.80
C GLY A 17 -7.42 6.30 -17.54
N GLU A 18 -6.92 5.91 -18.72
CA GLU A 18 -7.58 4.90 -19.55
C GLU A 18 -7.64 3.53 -18.85
N VAL A 19 -8.66 2.75 -19.18
CA VAL A 19 -8.76 1.33 -18.82
C VAL A 19 -7.71 0.57 -19.63
N SER A 20 -6.51 0.47 -19.07
CA SER A 20 -5.38 -0.26 -19.65
C SER A 20 -4.68 -1.09 -18.58
N GLU A 21 -4.10 -2.21 -18.97
CA GLU A 21 -3.32 -3.07 -18.07
C GLU A 21 -2.18 -2.29 -17.40
N SER A 22 -1.61 -1.29 -18.09
CA SER A 22 -0.56 -0.43 -17.55
C SER A 22 -1.03 0.50 -16.43
N ASN A 23 -2.34 0.61 -16.18
CA ASN A 23 -2.89 1.33 -15.04
C ASN A 23 -3.56 0.39 -14.01
N CYS A 24 -3.34 -0.93 -14.13
CA CYS A 24 -3.91 -1.91 -13.22
C CYS A 24 -2.90 -2.29 -12.14
N HIS A 25 -3.35 -2.23 -10.89
CA HIS A 25 -2.59 -2.73 -9.74
C HIS A 25 -2.62 -4.27 -9.69
N PRO A 26 -1.61 -4.90 -9.06
CA PRO A 26 -0.41 -4.27 -8.50
C PRO A 26 0.61 -3.86 -9.57
N PHE A 27 1.28 -2.72 -9.36
CA PHE A 27 2.47 -2.38 -10.13
C PHE A 27 3.64 -3.27 -9.71
N GLN A 28 4.47 -3.65 -10.68
CA GLN A 28 5.60 -4.53 -10.47
C GLN A 28 6.92 -3.88 -10.92
N TYR A 29 7.88 -3.84 -10.01
CA TYR A 29 9.27 -3.53 -10.30
C TYR A 29 10.14 -4.70 -9.83
N ARG A 30 10.68 -5.48 -10.79
CA ARG A 30 11.39 -6.74 -10.51
C ARG A 30 10.49 -7.66 -9.66
N ASN A 31 10.92 -8.02 -8.44
CA ASN A 31 10.15 -8.84 -7.49
C ASN A 31 9.34 -8.01 -6.47
N LEU A 32 9.29 -6.68 -6.63
CA LEU A 32 8.57 -5.78 -5.73
C LEU A 32 7.21 -5.44 -6.32
N LEU A 33 6.17 -5.58 -5.50
CA LEU A 33 4.79 -5.27 -5.85
C LEU A 33 4.27 -4.11 -5.02
N MET A 34 3.45 -3.27 -5.63
CA MET A 34 2.73 -2.21 -4.94
C MET A 34 1.28 -2.10 -5.44
N ALA A 35 0.33 -2.04 -4.50
CA ALA A 35 -1.05 -1.66 -4.77
C ALA A 35 -1.44 -0.42 -3.95
N HIS A 36 -2.26 0.46 -4.53
CA HIS A 36 -2.65 1.73 -3.92
C HIS A 36 -4.15 1.95 -4.05
N ASN A 37 -4.79 2.32 -2.94
CA ASN A 37 -6.16 2.79 -2.87
C ASN A 37 -6.18 4.22 -2.33
N GLY A 38 -6.78 5.12 -3.10
CA GLY A 38 -6.73 6.56 -2.89
C GLY A 38 -6.06 7.28 -4.06
N GLY A 39 -5.57 8.48 -3.80
CA GLY A 39 -4.99 9.33 -4.83
C GLY A 39 -4.51 10.68 -4.33
N ILE A 40 -3.81 11.39 -5.22
CA ILE A 40 -3.46 12.80 -5.09
C ILE A 40 -4.37 13.62 -6.01
N GLU A 41 -5.17 14.49 -5.42
CA GLU A 41 -5.94 15.46 -6.19
C GLU A 41 -5.02 16.42 -6.94
N GLN A 42 -5.43 16.80 -8.16
CA GLN A 42 -4.65 17.68 -9.03
C GLN A 42 -3.20 17.19 -9.29
N PHE A 43 -3.01 15.85 -9.31
CA PHE A 43 -1.72 15.20 -9.53
C PHE A 43 -0.83 15.80 -10.65
N PRO A 44 -1.35 16.25 -11.81
CA PRO A 44 -0.52 16.87 -12.85
C PRO A 44 0.33 18.05 -12.37
N LEU A 45 -0.09 18.79 -11.34
CA LEU A 45 0.64 19.92 -10.78
C LEU A 45 1.90 19.49 -10.00
N VAL A 46 1.84 18.32 -9.34
CA VAL A 46 2.96 17.77 -8.55
C VAL A 46 3.78 16.74 -9.31
N LYS A 47 3.22 16.12 -10.37
CA LYS A 47 3.81 15.03 -11.16
C LYS A 47 5.27 15.31 -11.57
N ARG A 48 5.55 16.50 -12.10
CA ARG A 48 6.91 16.84 -12.56
C ARG A 48 7.91 16.83 -11.40
N LYS A 49 7.56 17.45 -10.28
CA LYS A 49 8.42 17.56 -9.10
C LYS A 49 8.59 16.21 -8.41
N LEU A 50 7.54 15.37 -8.38
CA LEU A 50 7.63 14.00 -7.85
C LEU A 50 8.63 13.15 -8.64
N ARG A 51 8.76 13.38 -9.95
CA ARG A 51 9.71 12.65 -10.81
C ARG A 51 11.13 13.21 -10.78
N GLU A 52 11.34 14.41 -10.29
CA GLU A 52 12.63 15.13 -10.37
C GLU A 52 13.79 14.39 -9.68
N PRO A 53 13.59 13.74 -8.51
CA PRO A 53 14.68 13.01 -7.84
C PRO A 53 14.97 11.63 -8.46
N LEU A 54 14.08 11.09 -9.29
CA LEU A 54 14.18 9.70 -9.75
C LEU A 54 15.47 9.45 -10.53
N SER A 55 16.02 8.24 -10.38
CA SER A 55 17.08 7.77 -11.27
C SER A 55 16.52 7.57 -12.68
N ASP A 56 17.39 7.60 -13.69
CA ASP A 56 16.99 7.34 -15.08
C ASP A 56 16.27 5.98 -15.23
N GLU A 57 16.72 4.95 -14.51
CA GLU A 57 16.08 3.63 -14.51
C GLU A 57 14.60 3.71 -14.06
N LEU A 58 14.35 4.36 -12.93
CA LEU A 58 12.99 4.48 -12.37
C LEU A 58 12.13 5.47 -13.16
N TYR A 59 12.72 6.55 -13.67
CA TYR A 59 12.02 7.52 -14.51
C TYR A 59 11.50 6.89 -15.79
N ASN A 60 12.31 6.02 -16.41
CA ASN A 60 11.98 5.29 -17.65
C ASN A 60 11.14 4.03 -17.41
N TRP A 61 11.11 3.52 -16.18
CA TRP A 61 10.26 2.38 -15.82
C TRP A 61 8.76 2.73 -15.79
N ILE A 62 8.42 3.97 -15.43
CA ILE A 62 7.05 4.48 -15.40
C ILE A 62 6.43 4.43 -16.81
N LYS A 63 5.30 3.73 -16.97
CA LYS A 63 4.58 3.58 -18.26
C LYS A 63 3.15 4.10 -18.22
N GLY A 64 2.52 4.02 -17.06
CA GLY A 64 1.17 4.47 -16.77
C GLY A 64 1.06 5.97 -16.54
N GLN A 65 -0.18 6.39 -16.31
CA GLN A 65 -0.53 7.81 -16.15
C GLN A 65 -1.02 8.15 -14.74
N THR A 66 -1.32 7.13 -13.94
CA THR A 66 -1.81 7.27 -12.57
C THR A 66 -0.71 7.80 -11.65
N ASP A 67 -1.13 8.52 -10.61
CA ASP A 67 -0.27 8.91 -9.49
C ASP A 67 0.44 7.71 -8.84
N SER A 68 -0.28 6.60 -8.74
CA SER A 68 0.09 5.39 -8.03
C SER A 68 1.42 4.81 -8.51
N GLU A 69 1.64 4.72 -9.84
CA GLU A 69 2.91 4.24 -10.40
C GLU A 69 4.07 5.23 -10.13
N HIS A 70 3.79 6.53 -10.14
CA HIS A 70 4.79 7.57 -9.90
C HIS A 70 5.19 7.63 -8.43
N ILE A 71 4.22 7.46 -7.52
CA ILE A 71 4.47 7.32 -6.08
C ILE A 71 5.30 6.05 -5.84
N PHE A 72 5.00 4.95 -6.54
CA PHE A 72 5.82 3.75 -6.42
C PHE A 72 7.27 3.98 -6.87
N ALA A 73 7.46 4.63 -8.02
CA ALA A 73 8.80 4.96 -8.49
C ALA A 73 9.58 5.82 -7.48
N TYR A 74 8.91 6.79 -6.84
CA TYR A 74 9.52 7.61 -5.79
C TYR A 74 9.85 6.82 -4.52
N LEU A 75 8.94 5.94 -4.09
CA LEU A 75 9.16 5.02 -2.97
C LEU A 75 10.37 4.13 -3.23
N LEU A 76 10.48 3.55 -4.43
CA LEU A 76 11.62 2.73 -4.85
C LEU A 76 12.92 3.54 -4.89
N HIS A 77 12.88 4.76 -5.41
CA HIS A 77 14.04 5.65 -5.42
C HIS A 77 14.54 5.90 -4.00
N THR A 78 13.63 6.26 -3.09
CA THR A 78 13.94 6.47 -1.67
C THR A 78 14.50 5.20 -1.03
N LEU A 79 13.88 4.05 -1.28
CA LEU A 79 14.32 2.76 -0.74
C LEU A 79 15.75 2.43 -1.19
N PHE A 80 16.05 2.51 -2.49
CA PHE A 80 17.34 2.12 -3.05
C PHE A 80 18.47 3.11 -2.76
N THR A 81 18.14 4.39 -2.55
CA THR A 81 19.15 5.41 -2.21
C THR A 81 19.52 5.41 -0.73
N ARG A 82 18.59 5.03 0.14
CA ARG A 82 18.77 5.09 1.61
C ARG A 82 19.14 3.76 2.23
N HIS A 83 18.76 2.64 1.62
CA HIS A 83 18.90 1.31 2.20
C HIS A 83 19.64 0.36 1.25
N GLN A 84 20.59 -0.40 1.80
CA GLN A 84 21.33 -1.42 1.04
C GLN A 84 20.54 -2.73 0.92
N THR A 85 19.62 -2.96 1.86
CA THR A 85 18.80 -4.17 1.92
C THR A 85 17.32 -3.78 1.99
N ILE A 86 16.48 -4.64 1.41
CA ILE A 86 15.03 -4.46 1.42
C ILE A 86 14.47 -5.26 2.60
N SER A 87 14.29 -4.58 3.74
CA SER A 87 13.63 -5.12 4.93
C SER A 87 12.30 -4.41 5.19
N PRO A 88 11.42 -4.94 6.08
CA PRO A 88 10.21 -4.24 6.48
C PRO A 88 10.47 -2.82 7.00
N GLU A 89 11.53 -2.63 7.79
CA GLU A 89 11.93 -1.34 8.35
C GLU A 89 12.42 -0.37 7.27
N ALA A 90 13.18 -0.86 6.28
CA ALA A 90 13.64 -0.05 5.16
C ALA A 90 12.45 0.47 4.33
N VAL A 91 11.45 -0.38 4.11
CA VAL A 91 10.22 -0.01 3.39
C VAL A 91 9.37 0.96 4.22
N ALA A 92 9.26 0.74 5.54
CA ALA A 92 8.59 1.66 6.45
C ALA A 92 9.22 3.07 6.44
N ASP A 93 10.55 3.18 6.52
CA ASP A 93 11.28 4.46 6.40
C ASP A 93 11.05 5.10 5.03
N ALA A 94 11.07 4.31 3.96
CA ALA A 94 10.81 4.80 2.61
C ALA A 94 9.39 5.35 2.44
N PHE A 95 8.38 4.72 3.06
CA PHE A 95 7.01 5.24 3.08
C PHE A 95 6.92 6.58 3.81
N GLU A 96 7.47 6.68 5.02
CA GLU A 96 7.48 7.93 5.80
C GLU A 96 8.13 9.09 5.02
N HIS A 97 9.26 8.82 4.38
CA HIS A 97 9.93 9.82 3.55
C HIS A 97 9.12 10.18 2.30
N THR A 98 8.47 9.20 1.66
CA THR A 98 7.57 9.43 0.52
C THR A 98 6.39 10.31 0.90
N PHE A 99 5.75 10.05 2.04
CA PHE A 99 4.61 10.83 2.52
C PHE A 99 5.00 12.25 2.91
N ARG A 100 6.15 12.43 3.57
CA ARG A 100 6.71 13.74 3.87
C ARG A 100 6.97 14.55 2.61
N HIS A 101 7.58 13.94 1.60
CA HIS A 101 7.82 14.59 0.31
C HIS A 101 6.52 14.97 -0.39
N ILE A 102 5.51 14.08 -0.43
CA ILE A 102 4.20 14.37 -1.01
C ILE A 102 3.54 15.55 -0.29
N LYS A 103 3.53 15.57 1.05
CA LYS A 103 2.99 16.71 1.84
C LYS A 103 3.67 18.03 1.48
N GLU A 104 4.99 18.03 1.34
CA GLU A 104 5.74 19.20 0.89
C GLU A 104 5.31 19.64 -0.51
N LEU A 105 5.18 18.70 -1.46
CA LEU A 105 4.75 18.96 -2.83
C LEU A 105 3.34 19.55 -2.91
N LEU A 106 2.40 19.03 -2.12
CA LEU A 106 1.03 19.57 -2.03
C LEU A 106 1.07 21.02 -1.52
N LYS A 107 1.81 21.25 -0.43
CA LYS A 107 1.95 22.58 0.18
C LYS A 107 2.55 23.60 -0.78
N VAL A 108 3.67 23.29 -1.44
CA VAL A 108 4.33 24.24 -2.37
C VAL A 108 3.56 24.44 -3.66
N SER A 109 2.64 23.54 -3.99
CA SER A 109 1.76 23.65 -5.16
C SER A 109 0.42 24.31 -4.82
N GLY A 110 0.18 24.67 -3.55
CA GLY A 110 -1.06 25.30 -3.11
C GLY A 110 -2.28 24.38 -3.14
N ILE A 111 -2.07 23.06 -3.12
CA ILE A 111 -3.15 22.07 -3.10
C ILE A 111 -3.60 21.88 -1.65
N SER A 112 -4.87 22.19 -1.38
CA SER A 112 -5.49 22.02 -0.06
C SER A 112 -6.17 20.67 0.11
N ASP A 113 -6.45 19.97 -0.98
CA ASP A 113 -7.07 18.65 -0.96
C ASP A 113 -6.15 17.61 -0.31
N ALA A 114 -6.73 16.73 0.51
CA ALA A 114 -5.97 15.68 1.16
C ALA A 114 -5.61 14.55 0.17
N ALA A 115 -4.39 14.04 0.27
CA ALA A 115 -3.97 12.83 -0.42
C ALA A 115 -4.28 11.61 0.46
N TYR A 116 -5.02 10.66 -0.11
CA TYR A 116 -5.34 9.39 0.51
C TYR A 116 -4.38 8.34 -0.03
N LEU A 117 -3.54 7.74 0.81
CA LEU A 117 -2.46 6.86 0.37
C LEU A 117 -2.48 5.52 1.12
N ASN A 118 -3.56 4.76 0.96
CA ASN A 118 -3.59 3.39 1.46
C ASN A 118 -2.80 2.50 0.51
N MET A 119 -1.56 2.18 0.87
CA MET A 119 -0.62 1.48 0.00
C MET A 119 -0.25 0.13 0.60
N VAL A 120 0.01 -0.85 -0.25
CA VAL A 120 0.53 -2.16 0.12
C VAL A 120 1.80 -2.38 -0.68
N PHE A 121 2.91 -2.68 -0.01
CA PHE A 121 4.17 -3.08 -0.62
C PHE A 121 4.53 -4.51 -0.19
N THR A 122 5.05 -5.31 -1.12
CA THR A 122 5.64 -6.61 -0.80
C THR A 122 6.76 -6.99 -1.76
N ASN A 123 7.71 -7.79 -1.28
CA ASN A 123 8.69 -8.50 -2.10
C ASN A 123 8.41 -10.02 -2.18
N GLY A 124 7.25 -10.47 -1.68
CA GLY A 124 6.85 -11.86 -1.56
C GLY A 124 7.16 -12.51 -0.20
N LEU A 125 8.04 -11.92 0.62
CA LEU A 125 8.43 -12.45 1.93
C LEU A 125 7.76 -11.72 3.10
N PHE A 126 7.43 -10.44 2.93
CA PHE A 126 6.74 -9.63 3.94
C PHE A 126 5.80 -8.65 3.26
N ILE A 127 4.86 -8.10 4.03
CA ILE A 127 3.96 -7.02 3.60
C ILE A 127 4.18 -5.81 4.50
N VAL A 128 4.26 -4.62 3.91
CA VAL A 128 4.10 -3.34 4.63
C VAL A 128 2.92 -2.63 3.98
N ALA A 129 1.88 -2.33 4.75
CA ALA A 129 0.73 -1.60 4.28
C ALA A 129 0.44 -0.36 5.14
N THR A 130 -0.02 0.71 4.51
CA THR A 130 -0.27 2.00 5.15
C THR A 130 -1.76 2.31 5.14
N ARG A 131 -2.27 2.88 6.24
CA ARG A 131 -3.56 3.56 6.28
C ARG A 131 -3.29 5.04 6.51
N TYR A 132 -3.34 5.85 5.47
CA TYR A 132 -2.74 7.19 5.52
C TYR A 132 -3.57 8.26 4.79
N CYS A 133 -3.69 9.42 5.44
CA CYS A 133 -4.20 10.66 4.86
C CYS A 133 -3.22 11.81 5.17
N SER A 134 -2.96 12.67 4.18
CA SER A 134 -2.01 13.79 4.35
C SER A 134 -2.55 14.95 5.20
N ASP A 135 -3.87 15.08 5.34
CA ASP A 135 -4.50 16.09 6.21
C ASP A 135 -4.95 15.42 7.52
N PRO A 136 -4.43 15.84 8.70
CA PRO A 136 -4.84 15.28 9.98
C PRO A 136 -6.29 15.54 10.37
N LYS A 137 -7.02 16.38 9.63
CA LYS A 137 -8.46 16.65 9.84
C LYS A 137 -9.36 15.69 9.08
N GLU A 138 -8.82 14.98 8.10
CA GLU A 138 -9.55 14.04 7.25
C GLU A 138 -9.31 12.60 7.73
N GLU A 139 -10.32 11.75 7.60
CA GLU A 139 -10.21 10.34 7.97
C GLU A 139 -9.72 9.53 6.76
N PRO A 140 -8.62 8.76 6.87
CA PRO A 140 -8.15 7.95 5.75
C PRO A 140 -9.15 6.85 5.39
N LEU A 141 -9.09 6.41 4.13
CA LEU A 141 -9.81 5.23 3.67
C LEU A 141 -9.59 4.05 4.62
N THR A 142 -10.57 3.19 4.77
CA THR A 142 -10.48 2.05 5.69
C THR A 142 -9.40 1.07 5.25
N LEU A 143 -8.73 0.48 6.25
CA LEU A 143 -7.84 -0.65 6.08
C LEU A 143 -7.93 -1.49 7.34
N TYR A 144 -8.25 -2.76 7.17
CA TYR A 144 -8.41 -3.73 8.25
C TYR A 144 -7.33 -4.79 8.12
N HIS A 145 -6.97 -5.38 9.24
CA HIS A 145 -6.27 -6.66 9.25
C HIS A 145 -7.07 -7.71 10.03
N SER A 146 -6.83 -8.97 9.71
CA SER A 146 -7.35 -10.11 10.44
C SER A 146 -6.36 -11.27 10.37
N GLU A 147 -6.33 -12.06 11.43
CA GLU A 147 -5.45 -13.20 11.61
C GLU A 147 -6.32 -14.46 11.78
N GLY A 148 -5.97 -15.55 11.11
CA GLY A 148 -6.73 -16.79 11.12
C GLY A 148 -5.93 -17.97 10.59
N SER A 149 -6.59 -19.12 10.35
CA SER A 149 -5.96 -20.27 9.67
C SER A 149 -6.41 -20.34 8.21
N ARG A 150 -7.72 -20.36 8.01
CA ARG A 150 -8.33 -20.70 6.72
C ARG A 150 -9.62 -19.95 6.50
N TYR A 151 -9.80 -19.40 5.30
CA TYR A 151 -11.11 -18.98 4.84
C TYR A 151 -11.92 -20.19 4.39
N VAL A 152 -13.06 -20.42 5.04
CA VAL A 152 -14.03 -21.45 4.66
C VAL A 152 -15.30 -20.80 4.12
N VAL A 153 -15.91 -21.48 3.17
CA VAL A 153 -17.24 -21.14 2.65
C VAL A 153 -18.15 -22.30 3.01
N GLU A 154 -19.01 -22.09 4.01
CA GLU A 154 -20.01 -23.05 4.47
C GLU A 154 -21.38 -22.43 4.26
N ASP A 155 -22.27 -23.12 3.54
CA ASP A 155 -23.62 -22.66 3.23
C ASP A 155 -23.71 -21.25 2.59
N GLY A 156 -22.69 -20.90 1.79
CA GLY A 156 -22.58 -19.58 1.14
C GLY A 156 -22.11 -18.45 2.05
N VAL A 157 -21.83 -18.75 3.32
CA VAL A 157 -21.23 -17.81 4.27
C VAL A 157 -19.73 -18.01 4.29
N THR A 158 -19.00 -16.96 3.93
CA THR A 158 -17.54 -16.93 4.05
C THR A 158 -17.19 -16.57 5.49
N ARG A 159 -16.25 -17.29 6.12
CA ARG A 159 -15.67 -16.92 7.42
C ARG A 159 -14.20 -17.30 7.50
N LEU A 160 -13.43 -16.52 8.25
CA LEU A 160 -12.07 -16.87 8.61
C LEU A 160 -12.12 -17.73 9.87
N GLU A 161 -11.63 -18.96 9.78
CA GLU A 161 -11.49 -19.84 10.94
C GLU A 161 -10.39 -19.31 11.86
N ALA A 162 -10.61 -19.43 13.16
CA ALA A 162 -9.57 -19.15 14.14
C ALA A 162 -8.35 -20.05 13.85
N PRO A 163 -7.13 -19.58 14.15
CA PRO A 163 -5.96 -20.42 13.99
C PRO A 163 -6.08 -21.63 14.93
N GLU A 164 -6.08 -22.83 14.36
CA GLU A 164 -5.85 -24.09 15.07
C GLU A 164 -4.41 -24.51 14.70
N ASP A 165 -3.53 -24.61 15.69
CA ASP A 165 -2.10 -24.95 15.54
C ASP A 165 -1.25 -23.93 14.73
N ASP A 166 -0.25 -24.42 13.98
CA ASP A 166 0.72 -23.62 13.19
C ASP A 166 0.14 -23.08 11.86
N ASP A 167 -1.12 -23.40 11.53
CA ASP A 167 -1.77 -22.94 10.30
C ASP A 167 -2.26 -21.50 10.52
N HIS A 168 -1.42 -20.54 10.13
CA HIS A 168 -1.66 -19.11 10.32
C HIS A 168 -1.68 -18.39 8.97
N ALA A 169 -2.56 -17.40 8.85
CA ALA A 169 -2.73 -16.56 7.68
C ALA A 169 -3.15 -15.17 8.14
N VAL A 170 -2.56 -14.15 7.52
CA VAL A 170 -2.88 -12.75 7.78
C VAL A 170 -3.50 -12.15 6.54
N LEU A 171 -4.61 -11.44 6.73
CA LEU A 171 -5.26 -10.69 5.68
C LEU A 171 -5.22 -9.21 5.99
N VAL A 172 -4.90 -8.42 4.97
CA VAL A 172 -5.00 -6.96 5.00
C VAL A 172 -5.94 -6.54 3.87
N VAL A 173 -7.05 -5.87 4.21
CA VAL A 173 -8.14 -5.57 3.26
C VAL A 173 -8.64 -4.15 3.45
N SER A 174 -9.12 -3.50 2.39
CA SER A 174 -9.73 -2.17 2.48
C SER A 174 -11.13 -2.20 3.10
N GLU A 175 -11.88 -3.27 2.86
CA GLU A 175 -13.25 -3.49 3.33
C GLU A 175 -13.35 -4.87 3.98
N LYS A 176 -14.15 -4.99 5.04
CA LYS A 176 -14.35 -6.29 5.70
C LYS A 176 -15.04 -7.25 4.74
N LEU A 177 -14.50 -8.47 4.60
CA LEU A 177 -15.14 -9.50 3.76
C LEU A 177 -16.35 -10.14 4.46
N THR A 178 -16.47 -9.95 5.77
CA THR A 178 -17.48 -10.55 6.65
C THR A 178 -17.75 -9.62 7.84
N ASP A 179 -18.95 -9.69 8.44
CA ASP A 179 -19.33 -8.82 9.58
C ASP A 179 -18.77 -9.27 10.95
N GLY A 180 -17.84 -10.21 10.96
CA GLY A 180 -17.31 -10.79 12.19
C GLY A 180 -16.35 -9.87 12.96
N LYS A 181 -16.16 -10.17 14.24
CA LYS A 181 -15.33 -9.37 15.18
C LYS A 181 -13.82 -9.56 14.97
N GLN A 182 -13.39 -10.47 14.10
CA GLN A 182 -11.99 -10.76 13.82
C GLN A 182 -11.28 -9.65 13.01
N TRP A 183 -12.02 -8.67 12.50
CA TRP A 183 -11.47 -7.55 11.75
C TRP A 183 -11.07 -6.39 12.66
N SER A 184 -9.78 -6.11 12.68
CA SER A 184 -9.20 -5.00 13.42
C SER A 184 -8.92 -3.85 12.46
N LEU A 185 -9.62 -2.71 12.66
CA LEU A 185 -9.34 -1.48 11.90
C LEU A 185 -7.93 -0.99 12.25
N ILE A 186 -7.12 -0.72 11.23
CA ILE A 186 -5.82 -0.11 11.43
C ILE A 186 -6.04 1.37 11.81
N PRO A 187 -5.39 1.89 12.86
CA PRO A 187 -5.58 3.28 13.25
C PRO A 187 -5.17 4.25 12.14
N SER A 188 -5.75 5.45 12.14
CA SER A 188 -5.41 6.48 11.15
C SER A 188 -3.93 6.83 11.23
N ASN A 189 -3.29 6.98 10.07
CA ASN A 189 -1.86 7.27 9.89
C ASN A 189 -0.96 6.26 10.62
N HIS A 190 -1.29 4.99 10.48
CA HIS A 190 -0.45 3.86 10.92
C HIS A 190 -0.12 2.96 9.74
N MET A 191 0.96 2.20 9.90
CA MET A 191 1.30 1.10 9.02
C MET A 191 1.17 -0.24 9.75
N VAL A 192 0.76 -1.26 9.01
CA VAL A 192 0.81 -2.66 9.41
C VAL A 192 1.96 -3.34 8.68
N ILE A 193 2.74 -4.12 9.42
CA ILE A 193 3.87 -4.89 8.93
C ILE A 193 3.56 -6.35 9.22
N VAL A 194 3.51 -7.18 8.18
CA VAL A 194 3.34 -8.63 8.28
C VAL A 194 4.65 -9.27 7.85
N GLU A 195 5.33 -9.92 8.79
CA GLU A 195 6.59 -10.61 8.54
C GLU A 195 6.39 -11.95 7.85
N GLN A 196 7.47 -12.58 7.40
CA GLN A 196 7.42 -13.92 6.80
C GLN A 196 6.92 -14.98 7.80
N SER A 197 7.20 -14.77 9.10
CA SER A 197 6.68 -15.56 10.21
C SER A 197 5.19 -15.31 10.49
N LEU A 198 4.56 -14.44 9.69
CA LEU A 198 3.19 -13.96 9.85
C LEU A 198 2.93 -13.17 11.14
N ASN A 199 4.00 -12.76 11.84
CA ASN A 199 3.88 -11.80 12.95
C ASN A 199 3.42 -10.44 12.42
N VAL A 200 2.38 -9.90 13.06
CA VAL A 200 1.79 -8.59 12.73
C VAL A 200 2.28 -7.53 13.71
N ARG A 201 2.88 -6.46 13.18
CA ARG A 201 3.24 -5.25 13.92
C ARG A 201 2.49 -4.04 13.37
N ILE A 202 1.91 -3.24 14.25
CA ILE A 202 1.27 -1.97 13.88
C ILE A 202 2.04 -0.83 14.54
N ARG A 203 2.41 0.18 13.76
CA ARG A 203 3.14 1.34 14.26
C ARG A 203 2.65 2.65 13.62
N PRO A 204 2.76 3.79 14.33
CA PRO A 204 2.46 5.08 13.75
C PRO A 204 3.40 5.41 12.59
N ILE A 205 2.90 6.20 11.65
CA ILE A 205 3.68 6.82 10.56
C ILE A 205 4.20 8.16 11.08
N HIS A 206 5.48 8.43 10.84
CA HIS A 206 6.11 9.71 11.14
C HIS A 206 6.41 10.48 9.85
N ASP A 207 5.44 11.24 9.34
CA ASP A 207 5.49 11.97 8.05
C ASP A 207 5.70 13.49 8.19
#